data_AF-A0A951DAW0-F1
#
_entry.id   AF-A0A951DAW0-F1
#
_cell.length_a   1.000
_cell.length_b   1.000
_cell.length_c   1.000
_cell.angle_alpha   90.00
_cell.angle_beta   90.00
_cell.angle_gamma   90.00
#
_symmetry.space_group_name_H-M   'P 1'
#
loop_
_entity.id
_entity.type
_entity.pdbx_description
1 polymer ?
#
loop_
_entity_poly.entity_id
_entity_poly.type
_entity_poly.pdbx_seq_one_letter_code
_entity_poly.pdbx_strand_id
1 'polypeptide(L)'
;MASLATFVNRFVGVRDLAEAPPAVWIRTESPRLRAIANEDVYLFVKRIDNTTVVRAADPVARRARSRSVATGFVAALLVIAGLVPAAYNTMAGFTLQSLRQEQDKLKQQEAQLDLEEAKLLSYDRLEKLANSLKMVEPVPQQVQILEGTSKAEARNAFPFATVEVSAR
;
A
#
# COMPACT_ATOMS: atom_id res chain seq x y z
N MET A 1 1.77 36.57 -0.64
CA MET A 1 0.75 35.97 -1.52
C MET A 1 -0.53 36.76 -1.38
N ALA A 2 -0.86 37.61 -2.35
CA ALA A 2 -2.10 38.39 -2.31
C ALA A 2 -3.27 37.45 -2.64
N SER A 3 -4.20 37.28 -1.70
CA SER A 3 -5.36 36.40 -1.91
C SER A 3 -6.32 37.00 -2.94
N LEU A 4 -7.04 36.14 -3.64
CA LEU A 4 -8.01 36.50 -4.68
C LEU A 4 -9.09 37.50 -4.17
N ALA A 5 -9.34 37.54 -2.85
CA ALA A 5 -10.23 38.51 -2.22
C ALA A 5 -9.77 39.97 -2.37
N THR A 6 -8.45 40.21 -2.41
CA THR A 6 -7.88 41.56 -2.54
C THR A 6 -8.05 42.12 -3.97
N PHE A 7 -8.06 41.27 -4.99
CA PHE A 7 -8.27 41.69 -6.38
C PHE A 7 -9.74 42.04 -6.68
N VAL A 8 -10.68 41.29 -6.09
CA VAL A 8 -12.12 41.52 -6.29
C VAL A 8 -12.57 42.82 -5.64
N ASN A 9 -12.05 43.16 -4.46
CA ASN A 9 -12.36 44.42 -3.76
C ASN A 9 -11.87 45.67 -4.51
N ARG A 10 -10.90 45.53 -5.43
CA ARG A 10 -10.37 46.65 -6.20
C ARG A 10 -11.18 46.96 -7.47
N PHE A 11 -11.90 45.98 -8.01
CA PHE A 11 -12.70 46.14 -9.23
C PHE A 11 -14.18 46.40 -8.93
N VAL A 12 -14.72 45.88 -7.83
CA VAL A 12 -16.09 46.15 -7.39
C VAL A 12 -16.02 47.25 -6.36
N GLY A 13 -15.91 48.50 -6.83
CA GLY A 13 -15.89 49.67 -5.98
C GLY A 13 -17.13 49.71 -5.08
N VAL A 14 -16.95 49.34 -3.81
CA VAL A 14 -17.90 49.65 -2.75
C VAL A 14 -17.86 51.16 -2.58
N ARG A 15 -18.71 51.86 -3.32
CA ARG A 15 -19.04 53.25 -2.99
C ARG A 15 -19.89 53.18 -1.74
N ASP A 16 -19.28 53.47 -0.60
CA ASP A 16 -20.02 53.78 0.62
C ASP A 16 -20.93 54.99 0.32
N LEU A 17 -22.21 54.71 0.13
CA LEU A 17 -23.30 55.70 0.05
C LEU A 17 -23.74 56.16 1.45
N ALA A 18 -22.96 55.85 2.48
CA ALA A 18 -23.38 55.94 3.87
C ALA A 18 -23.36 57.35 4.46
N GLU A 19 -22.89 58.37 3.73
CA GLU A 19 -22.71 59.70 4.30
C GLU A 19 -23.12 60.83 3.33
N ALA A 20 -24.37 60.80 2.89
CA ALA A 20 -25.03 62.02 2.43
C ALA A 20 -25.83 62.59 3.61
N PRO A 21 -25.45 63.74 4.18
CA PRO A 21 -26.24 64.36 5.25
C PRO A 21 -27.64 64.71 4.71
N PRO A 22 -28.71 64.56 5.52
CA PRO A 22 -30.04 64.96 5.08
C PRO A 22 -30.04 66.46 4.82
N ALA A 23 -30.46 66.88 3.63
CA ALA A 23 -30.63 68.29 3.30
C ALA A 23 -31.79 68.85 4.14
N VAL A 24 -31.47 69.50 5.26
CA VAL A 24 -32.46 70.19 6.11
C VAL A 24 -32.64 71.61 5.56
N TRP A 25 -33.76 71.82 4.86
CA TRP A 25 -34.18 73.15 4.43
C TRP A 25 -35.01 73.79 5.53
N ILE A 26 -34.43 74.71 6.29
CA ILE A 26 -35.18 75.51 7.27
C ILE A 26 -35.96 76.56 6.48
N ARG A 27 -37.27 76.34 6.28
CA ARG A 27 -38.16 77.34 5.67
C ARG A 27 -38.75 78.23 6.75
N THR A 28 -38.18 79.42 6.91
CA THR A 28 -38.85 80.54 7.56
C THR A 28 -39.55 81.33 6.44
N GLU A 29 -40.85 81.07 6.28
CA GLU A 29 -41.85 81.73 5.43
C GLU A 29 -41.37 82.40 4.12
N SER A 30 -41.73 81.80 2.98
CA SER A 30 -41.40 82.29 1.64
C SER A 30 -42.67 82.66 0.84
N PRO A 31 -42.62 83.70 -0.02
CA PRO A 31 -43.77 84.21 -0.77
C PRO A 31 -44.37 83.14 -1.71
N ARG A 32 -45.71 83.12 -1.82
CA ARG A 32 -46.45 82.17 -2.66
C ARG A 32 -46.20 82.48 -4.14
N LEU A 33 -45.34 81.67 -4.78
CA LEU A 33 -45.12 81.68 -6.24
C LEU A 33 -46.28 80.94 -6.95
N ARG A 34 -46.48 81.26 -8.23
CA ARG A 34 -47.45 80.57 -9.11
C ARG A 34 -47.03 79.12 -9.29
N ALA A 35 -48.01 78.21 -9.16
CA ALA A 35 -47.84 76.79 -9.40
C ALA A 35 -47.14 76.51 -10.74
N ILE A 36 -46.01 75.80 -10.71
CA ILE A 36 -45.31 75.35 -11.91
C ILE A 36 -45.88 73.98 -12.28
N ALA A 37 -46.05 73.70 -13.58
CA ALA A 37 -46.56 72.41 -14.04
C ALA A 37 -45.75 71.24 -13.45
N ASN A 38 -46.45 70.23 -12.94
CA ASN A 38 -45.93 69.01 -12.31
C ASN A 38 -45.32 69.16 -10.90
N GLU A 39 -45.59 70.24 -10.18
CA GLU A 39 -45.15 70.38 -8.77
C GLU A 39 -45.79 69.36 -7.81
N ASP A 40 -46.92 68.76 -8.19
CA ASP A 40 -47.62 67.72 -7.43
C ASP A 40 -47.11 66.29 -7.75
N VAL A 41 -46.15 66.14 -8.67
CA VAL A 41 -45.64 64.82 -9.08
C VAL A 41 -44.49 64.41 -8.16
N TYR A 42 -44.83 63.73 -7.08
CA TYR A 42 -43.85 63.10 -6.20
C TYR A 42 -43.32 61.81 -6.83
N LEU A 43 -42.04 61.81 -7.21
CA LEU A 43 -41.33 60.59 -7.63
C LEU A 43 -41.03 59.74 -6.39
N PHE A 44 -41.92 58.81 -6.07
CA PHE A 44 -41.69 57.83 -5.02
C PHE A 44 -40.70 56.76 -5.49
N VAL A 45 -39.46 56.81 -4.98
CA VAL A 45 -38.48 55.75 -5.18
C VAL A 45 -38.73 54.67 -4.13
N LYS A 46 -39.41 53.59 -4.53
CA LYS A 46 -39.60 52.42 -3.68
C LYS A 46 -38.25 51.81 -3.31
N ARG A 47 -37.90 51.81 -2.03
CA ARG A 47 -36.72 51.09 -1.53
C ARG A 47 -37.00 49.60 -1.59
N ILE A 48 -36.35 48.91 -2.51
CA ILE A 48 -36.39 47.45 -2.60
C ILE A 48 -35.35 46.91 -1.64
N ASP A 49 -35.81 46.26 -0.57
CA ASP A 49 -34.93 45.52 0.34
C ASP A 49 -34.64 44.13 -0.25
N ASN A 50 -33.40 43.91 -0.66
CA ASN A 50 -32.93 42.64 -1.22
C ASN A 50 -32.15 41.78 -0.21
N THR A 51 -32.19 42.13 1.09
CA THR A 51 -31.42 41.42 2.14
C THR A 51 -31.77 39.94 2.26
N THR A 52 -32.97 39.53 1.85
CA THR A 52 -33.46 38.14 1.91
C THR A 52 -33.39 37.39 0.58
N VAL A 53 -32.83 38.00 -0.47
CA VAL A 53 -32.75 37.37 -1.79
C VAL A 53 -31.65 36.31 -1.80
N VAL A 54 -32.07 35.04 -1.72
CA VAL A 54 -31.19 33.87 -1.89
C VAL A 54 -31.21 33.45 -3.36
N ARG A 55 -30.04 33.13 -3.92
CA ARG A 55 -29.95 32.61 -5.29
C ARG A 55 -30.74 31.31 -5.39
N ALA A 56 -31.69 31.24 -6.32
CA ALA A 56 -32.38 30.00 -6.64
C ALA A 56 -31.36 28.96 -7.09
N ALA A 57 -31.37 27.79 -6.46
CA ALA A 57 -30.48 26.70 -6.84
C ALA A 57 -30.91 26.15 -8.20
N ASP A 58 -30.09 26.37 -9.23
CA ASP A 58 -30.32 25.79 -10.55
C ASP A 58 -30.04 24.26 -10.51
N PRO A 59 -31.07 23.42 -10.69
CA PRO A 59 -30.90 21.96 -10.66
C PRO A 59 -30.06 21.45 -11.85
N VAL A 60 -30.01 22.17 -12.96
CA VAL A 60 -29.25 21.78 -14.15
C VAL A 60 -27.76 21.96 -13.89
N ALA A 61 -27.35 23.13 -13.37
CA ALA A 61 -25.97 23.40 -12.98
C ALA A 61 -25.46 22.41 -11.91
N ARG A 62 -26.31 22.05 -10.94
CA ARG A 62 -25.96 21.07 -9.90
C ARG A 62 -25.71 19.67 -10.47
N ARG A 63 -26.57 19.22 -11.40
CA ARG A 63 -26.42 17.91 -12.08
C ARG A 63 -25.22 17.87 -13.01
N ALA A 64 -24.92 18.96 -13.70
CA ALA A 64 -23.73 19.05 -14.56
C ALA A 64 -22.43 18.91 -13.74
N ARG A 65 -22.36 19.60 -12.59
CA ARG A 65 -21.21 19.51 -11.67
C ARG A 65 -21.05 18.12 -11.07
N SER A 66 -22.13 17.48 -10.63
CA SER A 66 -22.03 16.13 -10.06
C SER A 66 -21.63 15.09 -11.11
N ARG A 67 -22.12 15.25 -12.35
CA ARG A 67 -21.74 14.37 -13.46
C ARG A 67 -20.26 14.47 -13.79
N SER A 68 -19.71 15.69 -13.91
CA SER A 68 -18.28 15.86 -14.22
C SER A 68 -17.37 15.28 -13.13
N VAL A 69 -17.74 15.46 -11.85
CA VAL A 69 -17.03 14.85 -10.72
C VAL A 69 -17.13 13.33 -10.76
N ALA A 70 -18.33 12.78 -11.00
CA ALA A 70 -18.53 11.34 -11.09
C ALA A 70 -17.72 10.72 -12.24
N THR A 71 -17.71 11.35 -13.42
CA THR A 71 -16.93 10.85 -14.56
C THR A 71 -15.43 10.87 -14.29
N GLY A 72 -14.92 11.92 -13.63
CA GLY A 72 -13.51 11.99 -13.25
C GLY A 72 -13.13 10.91 -12.24
N PHE A 73 -14.00 10.66 -11.26
CA PHE A 73 -13.80 9.60 -10.27
C PHE A 73 -13.79 8.21 -10.89
N VAL A 74 -14.75 7.91 -11.77
CA VAL A 74 -14.81 6.63 -12.50
C VAL A 74 -13.57 6.43 -13.38
N ALA A 75 -13.13 7.48 -14.09
CA ALA A 75 -11.91 7.42 -14.89
C ALA A 75 -10.68 7.13 -14.03
N ALA A 76 -10.54 7.78 -12.86
CA ALA A 76 -9.46 7.51 -11.93
C ALA A 76 -9.48 6.07 -11.41
N LEU A 77 -10.65 5.56 -11.02
CA LEU A 77 -10.80 4.17 -10.59
C LEU A 77 -10.42 3.17 -11.69
N LEU A 78 -10.81 3.41 -12.94
CA LEU A 78 -10.43 2.55 -14.06
C LEU A 78 -8.92 2.51 -14.28
N VAL A 79 -8.25 3.66 -14.17
CA VAL A 79 -6.78 3.72 -14.27
C VAL A 79 -6.13 2.91 -13.15
N ILE A 80 -6.58 3.10 -11.89
CA ILE A 80 -6.05 2.36 -10.74
C ILE A 80 -6.30 0.85 -10.92
N ALA A 81 -7.52 0.47 -11.29
CA ALA A 81 -7.90 -0.93 -11.51
C ALA A 81 -7.10 -1.59 -12.65
N GLY A 82 -6.72 -0.84 -13.68
CA GLY A 82 -5.86 -1.33 -14.76
C GLY A 82 -4.40 -1.50 -14.35
N LEU A 83 -3.91 -0.69 -13.42
CA LEU A 83 -2.51 -0.68 -12.99
C LEU A 83 -2.20 -1.75 -11.94
N VAL A 84 -3.16 -2.08 -11.07
CA VAL A 84 -3.00 -3.06 -9.99
C VAL A 84 -2.61 -4.46 -10.50
N PRO A 85 -3.27 -5.04 -11.53
CA PRO A 85 -2.87 -6.34 -12.08
C PRO A 85 -1.45 -6.36 -12.64
N ALA A 86 -1.03 -5.25 -13.26
CA ALA A 86 0.33 -5.14 -13.80
C ALA A 86 1.39 -5.19 -12.69
N ALA A 87 1.16 -4.47 -11.58
CA ALA A 87 2.04 -4.49 -10.42
C ALA A 87 2.04 -5.85 -9.70
N TYR A 88 0.89 -6.52 -9.61
CA TYR A 88 0.79 -7.84 -9.00
C TYR A 88 1.51 -8.91 -9.83
N ASN A 89 1.36 -8.86 -11.15
CA ASN A 89 2.01 -9.79 -12.07
C ASN A 89 3.54 -9.67 -12.04
N THR A 90 4.09 -8.46 -11.92
CA THR A 90 5.55 -8.28 -11.81
C THR A 90 6.08 -8.81 -10.48
N MET A 91 5.36 -8.58 -9.37
CA MET A 91 5.75 -9.11 -8.06
C MET A 91 5.72 -10.66 -8.04
N ALA A 92 4.68 -11.27 -8.59
CA ALA A 92 4.59 -12.71 -8.74
C ALA A 92 5.75 -13.26 -9.60
N GLY A 93 6.11 -12.55 -10.67
CA GLY A 93 7.27 -12.89 -11.51
C GLY A 93 8.59 -12.95 -10.74
N PHE A 94 8.85 -11.97 -9.86
CA PHE A 94 10.06 -11.99 -9.02
C PHE A 94 10.09 -13.17 -8.05
N THR A 95 8.96 -13.49 -7.42
CA THR A 95 8.89 -14.65 -6.52
C THR A 95 9.12 -15.96 -7.26
N LEU A 96 8.55 -16.12 -8.46
CA LEU A 96 8.79 -17.30 -9.29
C LEU A 96 10.27 -17.40 -9.69
N GLN A 97 10.90 -16.28 -10.01
CA GLN A 97 12.32 -16.26 -10.38
C GLN A 97 13.22 -16.63 -9.20
N SER A 98 12.94 -16.13 -8.00
CA SER A 98 13.72 -16.49 -6.80
C SER A 98 13.55 -17.97 -6.45
N LEU A 99 12.32 -18.49 -6.50
CA LEU A 99 12.07 -19.92 -6.27
C LEU A 99 12.79 -20.80 -7.28
N ARG A 100 12.85 -20.37 -8.56
CA ARG A 100 13.54 -21.12 -9.61
C ARG A 100 15.06 -21.14 -9.40
N GLN A 101 15.64 -20.00 -9.00
CA GLN A 101 17.05 -19.92 -8.63
C GLN A 101 17.40 -20.82 -7.44
N GLU A 102 16.54 -20.85 -6.42
CA GLU A 102 16.71 -21.75 -5.27
C GLU A 102 16.64 -23.22 -5.68
N GLN A 103 15.67 -23.59 -6.53
CA GLN A 103 15.55 -24.95 -7.05
C GLN A 103 16.82 -25.38 -7.81
N ASP A 104 17.34 -24.53 -8.69
CA ASP A 104 18.54 -24.84 -9.47
C ASP A 104 19.77 -24.95 -8.57
N LYS A 105 19.88 -24.10 -7.54
CA LYS A 105 20.94 -24.19 -6.54
C LYS A 105 20.88 -25.51 -5.76
N LEU A 106 19.69 -25.92 -5.30
CA LEU A 106 19.52 -27.17 -4.57
C LEU A 106 19.89 -28.38 -5.43
N LYS A 107 19.49 -28.40 -6.71
CA LYS A 107 19.89 -29.47 -7.65
C LYS A 107 21.40 -29.53 -7.87
N GLN A 108 22.06 -28.38 -7.94
CA GLN A 108 23.52 -28.34 -8.05
C GLN A 108 24.18 -28.88 -6.79
N GLN A 109 23.64 -28.57 -5.60
CA GLN A 109 24.14 -29.10 -4.34
C GLN A 109 23.93 -30.61 -4.23
N GLU A 110 22.76 -31.11 -4.63
CA GLU A 110 22.46 -32.54 -4.71
C GLU A 110 23.47 -33.27 -5.61
N ALA A 111 23.65 -32.77 -6.84
CA ALA A 111 24.63 -33.35 -7.77
C ALA A 111 26.07 -33.28 -7.23
N GLN A 112 26.43 -32.25 -6.47
CA GLN A 112 27.75 -32.16 -5.82
C GLN A 112 27.90 -33.20 -4.71
N LEU A 113 26.88 -33.36 -3.86
CA LEU A 113 26.86 -34.36 -2.79
C LEU A 113 26.95 -35.78 -3.35
N ASP A 114 26.21 -36.08 -4.42
CA ASP A 114 26.26 -37.38 -5.10
C ASP A 114 27.67 -37.69 -5.63
N LEU A 115 28.34 -36.69 -6.21
CA LEU A 115 29.72 -36.83 -6.67
C LEU A 115 30.70 -37.02 -5.51
N GLU A 116 30.49 -36.35 -4.38
CA GLU A 116 31.30 -36.55 -3.18
C GLU A 116 31.07 -37.95 -2.61
N GLU A 117 29.83 -38.39 -2.46
CA GLU A 117 29.47 -39.72 -1.97
C GLU A 117 30.10 -40.81 -2.86
N ALA A 118 29.97 -40.70 -4.18
CA ALA A 118 30.60 -41.63 -5.10
C ALA A 118 32.14 -41.68 -4.96
N LYS A 119 32.78 -40.52 -4.70
CA LYS A 119 34.23 -40.49 -4.41
C LYS A 119 34.55 -41.13 -3.07
N LEU A 120 33.71 -40.91 -2.04
CA LEU A 120 33.93 -41.48 -0.72
C LEU A 120 33.78 -43.01 -0.73
N LEU A 121 32.82 -43.52 -1.49
CA LEU A 121 32.50 -44.94 -1.69
C LEU A 121 33.37 -45.63 -2.75
N SER A 122 34.27 -44.91 -3.43
CA SER A 122 35.14 -45.51 -4.45
C SER A 122 36.01 -46.62 -3.86
N TYR A 123 36.09 -47.74 -4.59
CA TYR A 123 36.83 -48.94 -4.16
C TYR A 123 38.28 -48.61 -3.81
N ASP A 124 39.00 -47.87 -4.66
CA ASP A 124 40.39 -47.45 -4.43
C ASP A 124 40.59 -46.69 -3.11
N ARG A 125 39.59 -45.91 -2.70
CA ARG A 125 39.65 -45.16 -1.44
C ARG A 125 39.35 -46.05 -0.25
N LEU A 126 38.37 -46.94 -0.37
CA LEU A 126 38.05 -47.94 0.65
C LEU A 126 39.23 -48.88 0.89
N GLU A 127 39.92 -49.31 -0.17
CA GLU A 127 41.12 -50.15 -0.06
C GLU A 127 42.27 -49.41 0.64
N LYS A 128 42.51 -48.14 0.31
CA LYS A 128 43.50 -47.30 1.03
C LYS A 128 43.15 -47.14 2.52
N LEU A 129 41.87 -46.98 2.84
CA LEU A 129 41.39 -46.91 4.23
C LEU A 129 41.52 -48.25 4.96
N ALA A 130 41.16 -49.37 4.30
CA ALA A 130 41.31 -50.71 4.86
C ALA A 130 42.78 -51.01 5.19
N ASN A 131 43.69 -50.67 4.28
CA ASN A 131 45.13 -50.82 4.48
C ASN A 131 45.65 -49.94 5.63
N SER A 132 45.21 -48.68 5.75
CA SER A 132 45.66 -47.79 6.83
C SER A 132 45.12 -48.20 8.20
N LEU A 133 43.89 -48.70 8.26
CA LEU A 133 43.25 -49.21 9.49
C LEU A 133 43.64 -50.66 9.80
N LYS A 134 44.50 -51.29 8.99
CA LYS A 134 44.89 -52.71 9.09
C LYS A 134 43.69 -53.67 9.07
N MET A 135 42.60 -53.26 8.43
CA MET A 135 41.39 -54.07 8.19
C MET A 135 41.54 -54.83 6.86
N VAL A 136 42.66 -55.53 6.70
CA VAL A 136 42.92 -56.35 5.51
C VAL A 136 42.19 -57.68 5.67
N GLU A 137 41.60 -58.19 4.58
CA GLU A 137 40.93 -59.48 4.57
C GLU A 137 41.88 -60.58 5.12
N PRO A 138 41.47 -61.32 6.16
CA PRO A 138 42.28 -62.40 6.69
C PRO A 138 42.46 -63.47 5.62
N VAL A 139 43.68 -63.94 5.47
CA VAL A 139 44.02 -65.05 4.55
C VAL A 139 43.12 -66.25 4.90
N PRO A 140 42.56 -66.98 3.92
CA PRO A 140 41.73 -68.16 4.20
C PRO A 140 42.51 -69.10 5.13
N GLN A 141 42.03 -69.26 6.37
CA GLN A 141 42.59 -69.99 7.54
C GLN A 141 43.14 -69.15 8.72
N GLN A 142 43.13 -67.81 8.68
CA GLN A 142 43.56 -67.01 9.83
C GLN A 142 42.42 -66.84 10.86
N VAL A 143 42.58 -67.44 12.05
CA VAL A 143 41.65 -67.29 13.19
C VAL A 143 42.14 -66.16 14.09
N GLN A 144 41.43 -65.03 14.14
CA GLN A 144 41.67 -63.99 15.14
C GLN A 144 40.81 -64.29 16.38
N ILE A 145 41.47 -64.64 17.48
CA ILE A 145 40.81 -64.85 18.77
C ILE A 145 40.63 -63.48 19.41
N LEU A 146 39.39 -62.98 19.47
CA LEU A 146 39.03 -61.78 20.22
C LEU A 146 38.96 -62.16 21.71
N GLU A 147 40.09 -62.12 22.43
CA GLU A 147 40.04 -62.24 23.89
C GLU A 147 39.36 -61.01 24.49
N GLY A 148 38.27 -61.25 25.22
CA GLY A 148 37.33 -60.26 25.78
C GLY A 148 37.88 -59.43 26.93
N THR A 149 39.10 -58.91 26.84
CA THR A 149 39.69 -57.96 27.79
C THR A 149 39.98 -56.59 27.17
N SER A 150 39.24 -56.21 26.13
CA SER A 150 39.28 -54.88 25.55
C SER A 150 38.12 -54.02 26.10
N LYS A 151 38.44 -52.87 26.72
CA LYS A 151 37.48 -51.88 27.26
C LYS A 151 36.65 -51.15 26.18
N ALA A 152 36.72 -51.58 24.92
CA ALA A 152 36.08 -50.92 23.77
C ALA A 152 35.01 -51.80 23.11
N GLU A 153 34.24 -52.55 23.89
CA GLU A 153 33.01 -53.19 23.40
C GLU A 153 31.90 -52.13 23.28
N ALA A 154 31.59 -51.70 22.06
CA ALA A 154 30.34 -51.03 21.77
C ALA A 154 29.22 -52.09 21.69
N ARG A 155 28.60 -52.39 22.84
CA ARG A 155 27.38 -53.21 22.87
C ARG A 155 26.23 -52.40 22.28
N ASN A 156 25.67 -52.85 21.16
CA ASN A 156 24.37 -52.38 20.70
C ASN A 156 23.31 -52.87 21.71
N ALA A 157 22.86 -51.95 22.56
CA ALA A 157 21.69 -52.16 23.40
C ALA A 157 20.44 -52.14 22.51
N PHE A 158 20.07 -53.29 21.97
CA PHE A 158 18.75 -53.45 21.38
C PHE A 158 17.70 -53.39 22.51
N PRO A 159 16.66 -52.55 22.40
CA PRO A 159 15.62 -52.45 23.41
C PRO A 159 14.66 -53.62 23.24
N PHE A 160 15.06 -54.81 23.68
CA PHE A 160 14.10 -55.88 23.89
C PHE A 160 13.45 -55.67 25.25
N ALA A 161 12.18 -55.28 25.18
CA ALA A 161 11.28 -55.11 26.29
C ALA A 161 11.44 -56.26 27.30
N THR A 162 11.67 -55.90 28.56
CA THR A 162 11.47 -56.79 29.70
C THR A 162 10.01 -57.21 29.72
N VAL A 163 9.70 -58.36 29.11
CA VAL A 163 8.46 -59.07 29.39
C VAL A 163 8.64 -59.65 30.78
N GLU A 164 8.09 -58.96 31.78
CA GLU A 164 7.88 -59.52 33.11
C GLU A 164 7.02 -60.78 32.97
N VAL A 165 7.65 -61.93 33.12
CA VAL A 165 6.95 -63.19 33.36
C VAL A 165 6.42 -63.12 34.79
N SER A 166 5.19 -62.63 34.94
CA SER A 166 4.42 -62.76 36.17
C SER A 166 4.11 -64.23 36.40
N ALA A 167 4.80 -64.83 37.37
CA ALA A 167 4.40 -66.08 37.99
C ALA A 167 3.49 -65.75 39.17
N ARG A 168 2.17 -65.89 38.98
CA ARG A 168 1.19 -66.47 39.93
C ARG A 168 -0.21 -66.47 39.35
#